data_AF-I6AUD2-F1
#
_entry.id   AF-I6AUD2-F1
#
_cell.length_a   1.000
_cell.length_b   1.000
_cell.length_c   1.000
_cell.angle_alpha   90.00
_cell.angle_beta   90.00
_cell.angle_gamma   90.00
#
_symmetry.space_group_name_H-M   'P 1'
#
loop_
_entity.id
_entity.type
_entity.pdbx_description
1 polymer ?
#
loop_
_entity_poly.entity_id
_entity_poly.type
_entity_poly.pdbx_seq_one_letter_code
_entity_poly.pdbx_strand_id
1 'polypeptide(L)'
;MPDSLSEKKLGRVLVVSALDGWSIALFAGACTLLSLAFAEWVGVLVGTLVTAGGVIELLGNRRLKRGDAGGVTALVAAQLVILGTIQVYAAVNLALFDEARIMGQLTAEAGVSALLDQAGITTGDIRPLLRPAFFAFYLTVMLVTLFFQGGLALWYRNRRPAVRQALADRERATPPPMPRG
;
A
#
# COMPACT_ATOMS: atom_id res chain seq x y z
N MET A 1 -13.81 28.32 11.54
CA MET A 1 -13.40 26.91 11.72
C MET A 1 -12.46 26.87 12.92
N PRO A 2 -12.47 25.84 13.78
CA PRO A 2 -11.60 25.85 14.95
C PRO A 2 -10.12 25.85 14.50
N ASP A 3 -9.43 26.98 14.65
CA ASP A 3 -8.03 27.19 14.22
C ASP A 3 -6.99 26.49 15.12
N SER A 4 -7.40 25.44 15.81
CA SER A 4 -6.53 24.72 16.74
C SER A 4 -5.49 23.89 15.97
N LEU A 5 -4.30 23.73 16.57
CA LEU A 5 -3.23 22.90 16.01
C LEU A 5 -3.68 21.44 15.82
N SER A 6 -4.59 20.96 16.66
CA SER A 6 -5.20 19.63 16.58
C SER A 6 -6.13 19.49 15.37
N GLU A 7 -6.92 20.52 15.06
CA GLU A 7 -7.77 20.54 13.87
C GLU A 7 -6.95 20.49 12.58
N LYS A 8 -5.86 21.29 12.51
CA LYS A 8 -4.94 21.26 11.35
C LYS A 8 -4.31 19.87 11.15
N LYS A 9 -3.95 19.19 12.26
CA LYS A 9 -3.44 17.81 12.21
C LYS A 9 -4.50 16.83 11.72
N LEU A 10 -5.75 16.93 12.19
CA LEU A 10 -6.87 16.12 11.69
C LEU A 10 -7.09 16.35 10.19
N GLY A 11 -7.13 17.60 9.74
CA GLY A 11 -7.27 17.95 8.33
C GLY A 11 -6.19 17.31 7.47
N ARG A 12 -4.93 17.33 7.91
CA ARG A 12 -3.82 16.68 7.21
C ARG A 12 -3.98 15.16 7.15
N VAL A 13 -4.38 14.52 8.25
CA VAL A 13 -4.67 13.07 8.27
C VAL A 13 -5.77 12.73 7.27
N LEU A 14 -6.84 13.54 7.20
CA LEU A 14 -7.96 13.33 6.29
C LEU A 14 -7.57 13.48 4.81
N VAL A 15 -6.69 14.42 4.48
CA VAL A 15 -6.21 14.60 3.10
C VAL A 15 -5.27 13.45 2.71
N VAL A 16 -4.27 13.15 3.54
CA VAL A 16 -3.28 12.11 3.25
C VAL A 16 -3.94 10.75 3.11
N SER A 17 -4.81 10.36 4.05
CA SER A 17 -5.50 9.06 3.97
C SER A 17 -6.51 8.95 2.83
N ALA A 18 -7.05 10.06 2.35
CA ALA A 18 -7.93 10.02 1.17
C ALA A 18 -7.12 9.81 -0.12
N LEU A 19 -6.01 10.54 -0.28
CA LEU A 19 -5.14 10.41 -1.44
C LEU A 19 -4.50 9.02 -1.49
N ASP A 20 -3.85 8.60 -0.40
CA ASP A 20 -3.15 7.31 -0.32
C ASP A 20 -4.13 6.14 -0.54
N GLY A 21 -5.25 6.15 0.17
CA GLY A 21 -6.27 5.10 0.05
C GLY A 21 -6.83 4.94 -1.36
N TRP A 22 -7.11 6.04 -2.07
CA TRP A 22 -7.58 5.99 -3.46
C TRP A 22 -6.49 5.53 -4.41
N SER A 23 -5.27 6.07 -4.29
CA SER A 23 -4.14 5.68 -5.13
C SER A 23 -3.87 4.19 -5.03
N ILE A 24 -3.82 3.64 -3.81
CA ILE A 24 -3.57 2.21 -3.58
C ILE A 24 -4.75 1.38 -4.07
N ALA A 25 -5.99 1.72 -3.70
CA ALA A 25 -7.15 0.90 -4.07
C ALA A 25 -7.36 0.82 -5.58
N LEU A 26 -7.17 1.93 -6.31
CA LEU A 26 -7.32 1.95 -7.77
C LEU A 26 -6.16 1.23 -8.45
N PHE A 27 -4.92 1.54 -8.10
CA PHE A 27 -3.75 0.96 -8.76
C PHE A 27 -3.65 -0.54 -8.50
N ALA A 28 -3.69 -0.96 -7.23
CA ALA A 28 -3.65 -2.38 -6.89
C ALA A 28 -4.90 -3.10 -7.39
N GLY A 29 -6.07 -2.45 -7.37
CA GLY A 29 -7.30 -3.03 -7.90
C GLY A 29 -7.20 -3.31 -9.40
N ALA A 30 -6.69 -2.36 -10.19
CA ALA A 30 -6.46 -2.55 -11.62
C ALA A 30 -5.43 -3.68 -11.88
N CYS A 31 -4.31 -3.71 -11.15
CA CYS A 31 -3.34 -4.80 -11.25
C CYS A 31 -3.95 -6.16 -10.90
N THR A 32 -4.82 -6.22 -9.88
CA THR A 32 -5.51 -7.46 -9.48
C THR A 32 -6.40 -7.98 -10.61
N LEU A 33 -7.16 -7.09 -11.25
CA LEU A 33 -8.01 -7.46 -12.39
C LEU A 33 -7.18 -7.93 -13.58
N LEU A 34 -6.02 -7.32 -13.82
CA LEU A 34 -5.10 -7.75 -14.87
C LEU A 34 -4.52 -9.13 -14.57
N SER A 35 -4.03 -9.37 -13.35
CA SER A 35 -3.55 -10.69 -12.93
C SER A 35 -4.66 -11.75 -13.06
N LEU A 36 -5.90 -11.40 -12.72
CA LEU A 36 -7.04 -12.30 -12.89
C LEU A 36 -7.29 -12.63 -14.37
N ALA A 37 -7.20 -11.64 -15.26
CA ALA A 37 -7.36 -11.84 -16.70
C ALA A 37 -6.30 -12.78 -17.31
N PHE A 38 -5.10 -12.82 -16.72
CA PHE A 38 -4.01 -13.73 -17.12
C PHE A 38 -3.90 -15.00 -16.28
N ALA A 39 -4.89 -15.28 -15.41
CA ALA A 39 -4.90 -16.43 -14.50
C ALA A 39 -3.65 -16.53 -13.60
N GLU A 40 -3.07 -15.38 -13.23
CA GLU A 40 -1.89 -15.28 -12.39
C GLU A 40 -2.32 -15.16 -10.91
N TRP A 41 -2.52 -16.31 -10.27
CA TRP A 41 -3.17 -16.40 -8.96
C TRP A 41 -2.39 -15.76 -7.81
N VAL A 42 -1.05 -15.69 -7.90
CA VAL A 42 -0.24 -15.08 -6.84
C VAL A 42 -0.43 -13.57 -6.87
N GLY A 43 -0.41 -12.95 -8.04
CA GLY A 43 -0.71 -11.53 -8.22
C GLY A 43 -2.17 -11.19 -7.89
N VAL A 44 -3.13 -12.08 -8.16
CA VAL A 44 -4.51 -11.90 -7.69
C VAL A 44 -4.56 -11.83 -6.16
N LEU A 45 -3.90 -12.76 -5.47
CA LEU A 45 -3.88 -12.79 -4.00
C LEU A 45 -3.20 -11.55 -3.43
N VAL A 46 -1.99 -11.23 -3.89
CA VAL A 46 -1.21 -10.07 -3.40
C VAL A 46 -1.95 -8.77 -3.71
N GLY A 47 -2.44 -8.62 -4.94
CA GLY A 47 -3.19 -7.45 -5.37
C GLY A 47 -4.45 -7.26 -4.53
N THR A 48 -5.22 -8.32 -4.29
CA THR A 48 -6.43 -8.27 -3.44
C THR A 48 -6.12 -7.78 -2.03
N LEU A 49 -5.06 -8.29 -1.41
CA LEU A 49 -4.65 -7.88 -0.06
C LEU A 49 -4.20 -6.41 -0.01
N VAL A 50 -3.45 -5.94 -1.01
CA VAL A 50 -3.03 -4.54 -1.11
C VAL A 50 -4.24 -3.62 -1.36
N THR A 51 -5.15 -4.00 -2.26
CA THR A 51 -6.42 -3.29 -2.49
C THR A 51 -7.26 -3.23 -1.22
N ALA A 52 -7.35 -4.33 -0.46
CA ALA A 52 -8.04 -4.35 0.83
C ALA A 52 -7.42 -3.35 1.82
N GLY A 53 -6.09 -3.22 1.85
CA GLY A 53 -5.40 -2.16 2.58
C GLY A 53 -5.91 -0.76 2.20
N GLY A 54 -5.94 -0.43 0.91
CA GLY A 54 -6.48 0.84 0.41
C GLY A 54 -7.96 1.07 0.79
N VAL A 55 -8.79 0.03 0.75
CA VAL A 55 -10.19 0.11 1.19
C VAL A 55 -10.30 0.36 2.69
N ILE A 56 -9.50 -0.33 3.51
CA ILE A 56 -9.46 -0.11 4.97
C ILE A 56 -9.05 1.34 5.29
N GLU A 57 -8.09 1.90 4.56
CA GLU A 57 -7.68 3.32 4.68
C GLU A 57 -8.88 4.26 4.44
N LEU A 58 -9.61 4.06 3.34
CA LEU A 58 -10.78 4.87 2.98
C LEU A 58 -11.92 4.72 4.00
N LEU A 59 -12.12 3.53 4.55
CA LEU A 59 -13.08 3.31 5.65
C LEU A 59 -12.65 4.03 6.92
N GLY A 60 -11.35 4.02 7.25
CA GLY A 60 -10.78 4.80 8.36
C GLY A 60 -10.98 6.30 8.18
N ASN A 61 -10.73 6.83 6.98
CA ASN A 61 -10.98 8.22 6.62
C ASN A 61 -12.45 8.62 6.82
N ARG A 62 -13.38 7.76 6.36
CA ARG A 62 -14.82 7.97 6.53
C ARG A 62 -15.24 7.98 8.00
N ARG A 63 -14.66 7.11 8.85
CA ARG A 63 -14.90 7.11 10.30
C ARG A 63 -14.43 8.41 10.95
N LEU A 64 -13.24 8.89 10.60
CA LEU A 64 -12.72 10.17 11.10
C LEU A 64 -13.60 11.35 10.71
N LYS A 65 -14.12 11.38 9.48
CA LYS A 65 -15.07 12.41 9.03
C LYS A 65 -16.38 12.40 9.83
N ARG A 66 -16.79 11.25 10.35
CA ARG A 66 -18.00 11.07 11.17
C ARG A 66 -17.79 11.30 12.66
N GLY A 67 -16.59 11.72 13.08
CA GLY A 67 -16.30 11.94 14.51
C GLY A 67 -15.73 10.74 15.24
N ASP A 68 -15.55 9.59 14.58
CA ASP A 68 -15.04 8.37 15.22
C ASP A 68 -13.50 8.31 15.19
N ALA A 69 -12.89 8.51 16.36
CA ALA A 69 -11.44 8.42 16.54
C ALA A 69 -10.86 7.02 16.27
N GLY A 70 -11.70 5.97 16.30
CA GLY A 70 -11.35 4.61 15.89
C GLY A 70 -10.88 4.53 14.44
N GLY A 71 -11.22 5.52 13.61
CA GLY A 71 -10.71 5.64 12.25
C GLY A 71 -9.18 5.63 12.16
N VAL A 72 -8.45 6.20 13.14
CA VAL A 72 -6.97 6.18 13.12
C VAL A 72 -6.42 4.76 13.28
N THR A 73 -7.11 3.89 14.01
CA THR A 73 -6.70 2.48 14.13
C THR A 73 -6.85 1.75 12.80
N ALA A 74 -7.92 2.04 12.04
CA ALA A 74 -8.08 1.51 10.70
C ALA A 74 -6.98 1.99 9.75
N LEU A 75 -6.61 3.29 9.81
CA LEU A 75 -5.49 3.81 9.00
C LEU A 75 -4.17 3.09 9.31
N VAL A 76 -3.85 2.85 10.59
CA VAL A 76 -2.65 2.09 10.96
C VAL A 76 -2.74 0.64 10.46
N ALA A 77 -3.91 0.00 10.59
CA ALA A 77 -4.11 -1.37 10.13
C ALA A 77 -3.95 -1.50 8.60
N ALA A 78 -4.47 -0.55 7.83
CA ALA A 78 -4.30 -0.51 6.37
C ALA A 78 -2.83 -0.57 5.97
N GLN A 79 -2.01 0.29 6.57
CA GLN A 79 -0.58 0.37 6.28
C GLN A 79 0.17 -0.91 6.70
N LEU A 80 -0.21 -1.53 7.83
CA LEU A 80 0.38 -2.79 8.28
C LEU A 80 -0.03 -3.98 7.41
N VAL A 81 -1.26 -4.00 6.87
CA VAL A 81 -1.70 -5.02 5.92
C VAL A 81 -0.88 -4.95 4.64
N ILE A 82 -0.70 -3.74 4.08
CA ILE A 82 0.08 -3.55 2.85
C ILE A 82 1.55 -3.90 3.10
N LEU A 83 2.13 -3.37 4.18
CA LEU A 83 3.51 -3.68 4.59
C LEU A 83 3.70 -5.18 4.75
N GLY A 84 2.86 -5.85 5.55
CA GLY A 84 2.96 -7.28 5.80
C GLY A 84 2.85 -8.09 4.51
N THR A 85 1.90 -7.74 3.64
CA THR A 85 1.70 -8.42 2.35
C THR A 85 2.94 -8.35 1.48
N ILE A 86 3.49 -7.14 1.27
CA ILE A 86 4.66 -6.96 0.42
C ILE A 86 5.91 -7.60 1.04
N GLN A 87 6.11 -7.47 2.36
CA GLN A 87 7.26 -8.07 3.04
C GLN A 87 7.23 -9.60 2.93
N VAL A 88 6.09 -10.23 3.18
CA VAL A 88 5.94 -11.69 3.06
C VAL A 88 6.14 -12.13 1.61
N TYR A 89 5.52 -11.44 0.66
CA TYR A 89 5.65 -11.76 -0.76
C TYR A 89 7.12 -11.67 -1.24
N ALA A 90 7.81 -10.60 -0.89
CA ALA A 90 9.22 -10.41 -1.25
C ALA A 90 10.13 -11.43 -0.56
N ALA A 91 9.91 -11.70 0.73
CA ALA A 91 10.70 -12.70 1.47
C ALA A 91 10.53 -14.11 0.88
N VAL A 92 9.32 -14.51 0.52
CA VAL A 92 9.06 -15.79 -0.14
C VAL A 92 9.79 -15.88 -1.49
N ASN A 93 9.74 -14.82 -2.30
CA ASN A 93 10.44 -14.80 -3.59
C ASN A 93 11.97 -14.88 -3.44
N LEU A 94 12.54 -14.19 -2.45
CA LEU A 94 13.97 -14.27 -2.15
C LEU A 94 14.36 -15.67 -1.63
N ALA A 95 13.54 -16.28 -0.78
CA ALA A 95 13.80 -17.59 -0.21
C ALA A 95 13.66 -18.72 -1.25
N LEU A 96 12.74 -18.56 -2.20
CA LEU A 96 12.46 -19.52 -3.29
C LEU A 96 13.11 -19.09 -4.62
N PHE A 97 14.20 -18.32 -4.55
CA PHE A 97 14.94 -17.93 -5.74
C PHE A 97 15.50 -19.18 -6.44
N ASP A 98 15.10 -19.35 -7.70
CA ASP A 98 15.59 -20.39 -8.59
C ASP A 98 15.93 -19.74 -9.92
N GLU A 99 17.23 -19.70 -10.21
CA GLU A 99 17.80 -19.08 -11.41
C GLU A 99 17.26 -19.73 -12.69
N ALA A 100 17.14 -21.06 -12.72
CA ALA A 100 16.67 -21.79 -13.90
C ALA A 100 15.19 -21.51 -14.16
N ARG A 101 14.37 -21.46 -13.10
CA ARG A 101 12.96 -21.10 -13.20
C ARG A 101 12.77 -19.70 -13.77
N ILE A 102 13.51 -18.72 -13.25
CA ILE A 102 13.39 -17.32 -13.68
C ILE A 102 13.91 -17.14 -15.11
N MET A 103 15.03 -17.76 -15.48
CA MET A 103 15.51 -17.77 -16.87
C MET A 103 14.51 -18.42 -17.83
N GLY A 104 13.84 -19.49 -17.39
CA GLY A 104 12.79 -20.13 -18.18
C GLY A 104 11.58 -19.23 -18.38
N GLN A 105 11.18 -18.45 -17.37
CA GLN A 105 10.10 -17.47 -17.50
C GLN A 105 10.48 -16.33 -18.46
N LEU A 106 11.69 -15.79 -18.34
CA LEU A 106 12.20 -14.73 -19.22
C LEU A 106 12.28 -15.15 -20.69
N THR A 107 12.70 -16.39 -20.96
CA THR A 107 12.85 -16.90 -22.33
C THR A 107 11.54 -17.41 -22.93
N ALA A 108 10.57 -17.82 -22.09
CA ALA A 108 9.22 -18.18 -22.54
C ALA A 108 8.40 -16.96 -22.98
N GLU A 109 8.78 -15.76 -22.54
CA GLU A 109 8.09 -14.51 -22.90
C GLU A 109 8.60 -14.01 -24.27
N ALA A 110 7.82 -14.28 -25.32
CA ALA A 110 8.19 -14.00 -26.72
C ALA A 110 8.61 -12.54 -27.01
N GLY A 111 8.08 -11.58 -26.24
CA GLY A 111 8.50 -10.18 -26.35
C GLY A 111 9.91 -9.93 -25.81
N VAL A 112 10.28 -10.60 -24.73
CA VAL A 112 11.60 -10.48 -24.10
C VAL A 112 12.65 -11.17 -24.97
N SER A 113 12.39 -12.37 -25.49
CA SER A 113 13.34 -13.05 -26.38
C SER A 113 13.65 -12.23 -27.63
N ALA A 114 12.62 -11.66 -28.28
CA ALA A 114 12.78 -10.82 -29.46
C ALA A 114 13.56 -9.52 -29.20
N LEU A 115 13.45 -8.95 -28.00
CA LEU A 115 14.22 -7.78 -27.57
C LEU A 115 15.69 -8.14 -27.33
N LEU A 116 15.95 -9.29 -26.70
CA LEU A 116 17.30 -9.77 -26.44
C LEU A 116 18.04 -10.08 -27.75
N ASP A 117 17.36 -10.73 -28.69
CA ASP A 117 17.90 -11.04 -30.01
C ASP A 117 18.23 -9.77 -30.80
N GLN A 118 17.34 -8.77 -30.79
CA GLN A 118 17.60 -7.47 -31.43
C GLN A 118 18.76 -6.71 -30.79
N ALA A 119 18.94 -6.84 -29.47
CA ALA A 119 20.03 -6.21 -28.75
C ALA A 119 21.35 -6.99 -28.84
N GLY A 120 21.37 -8.16 -29.47
CA GLY A 120 22.53 -9.05 -29.53
C GLY A 120 22.93 -9.59 -28.15
N ILE A 121 22.01 -9.61 -27.18
CA ILE A 121 22.25 -10.05 -25.80
C ILE A 121 21.99 -11.54 -25.74
N THR A 122 22.99 -12.32 -25.33
CA THR A 122 22.84 -13.76 -25.16
C THR A 122 22.35 -14.10 -23.76
N THR A 123 21.79 -15.31 -23.59
CA THR A 123 21.43 -15.83 -22.27
C THR A 123 22.63 -15.92 -21.33
N GLY A 124 23.83 -16.11 -21.87
CA GLY A 124 25.10 -16.10 -21.12
C GLY A 124 25.43 -14.75 -20.48
N ASP A 125 25.01 -13.65 -21.11
CA ASP A 125 25.25 -12.28 -20.61
C ASP A 125 24.29 -11.91 -19.46
N ILE A 126 23.07 -12.43 -19.50
CA ILE A 126 22.01 -12.16 -18.51
C ILE A 126 22.24 -12.95 -17.23
N ARG A 127 22.66 -14.21 -17.37
CA ARG A 127 22.81 -15.18 -16.28
C ARG A 127 23.58 -14.63 -15.06
N PRO A 128 24.77 -14.01 -15.20
CA PRO A 128 25.51 -13.48 -14.05
C PRO A 128 24.82 -12.26 -13.40
N LEU A 129 23.99 -11.53 -14.15
CA LEU A 129 23.26 -10.36 -13.65
C LEU A 129 21.94 -10.73 -12.98
N LEU A 130 21.40 -11.91 -13.26
CA LEU A 130 20.06 -12.29 -12.83
C LEU A 130 19.93 -12.30 -11.30
N ARG A 131 20.83 -12.97 -10.61
CA ARG A 131 20.82 -13.05 -9.15
C ARG A 131 20.98 -11.69 -8.48
N PRO A 132 22.01 -10.87 -8.76
CA PRO A 132 22.15 -9.56 -8.12
C PRO A 132 20.98 -8.63 -8.46
N ALA A 133 20.47 -8.64 -9.69
CA ALA A 133 19.32 -7.82 -10.08
C ALA A 133 18.05 -8.23 -9.32
N PHE A 134 17.76 -9.54 -9.25
CA PHE A 134 16.60 -10.07 -8.53
C PHE A 134 16.64 -9.72 -7.04
N PHE A 135 17.79 -9.95 -6.39
CA PHE A 135 17.95 -9.62 -4.98
C PHE A 135 17.89 -8.12 -4.73
N ALA A 136 18.56 -7.32 -5.56
CA ALA A 136 18.51 -5.86 -5.45
C ALA A 136 17.08 -5.32 -5.60
N PHE A 137 16.32 -5.85 -6.56
CA PHE A 137 14.92 -5.47 -6.77
C PHE A 137 14.07 -5.75 -5.52
N TYR A 138 14.05 -7.00 -5.03
CA TYR A 138 13.21 -7.35 -3.89
C TYR A 138 13.67 -6.69 -2.59
N LEU A 139 14.97 -6.56 -2.34
CA LEU A 139 15.47 -5.83 -1.18
C LEU A 139 15.10 -4.34 -1.25
N THR A 140 15.16 -3.73 -2.42
CA THR A 140 14.74 -2.33 -2.61
C THR A 140 13.25 -2.18 -2.35
N VAL A 141 12.41 -3.05 -2.91
CA VAL A 141 10.95 -3.05 -2.68
C VAL A 141 10.64 -3.20 -1.18
N MET A 142 11.33 -4.12 -0.50
CA MET A 142 11.16 -4.31 0.94
C MET A 142 11.54 -3.06 1.75
N LEU A 143 12.70 -2.46 1.45
CA LEU A 143 13.16 -1.26 2.15
C LEU A 143 12.23 -0.07 1.91
N VAL A 144 11.87 0.20 0.65
CA VAL A 144 10.95 1.29 0.30
C VAL A 144 9.61 1.11 1.00
N THR A 145 9.06 -0.12 0.99
CA THR A 145 7.79 -0.40 1.65
C THR A 145 7.91 -0.23 3.16
N LEU A 146 8.98 -0.74 3.78
CA LEU A 146 9.23 -0.60 5.21
C LEU A 146 9.27 0.88 5.64
N PHE A 147 9.99 1.72 4.90
CA PHE A 147 10.09 3.14 5.22
C PHE A 147 8.80 3.90 4.92
N PHE A 148 8.15 3.62 3.79
CA PHE A 148 6.94 4.34 3.40
C PHE A 148 5.72 3.91 4.23
N GLN A 149 5.32 2.64 4.13
CA GLN A 149 4.15 2.10 4.84
C GLN A 149 4.39 2.03 6.35
N GLY A 150 5.59 1.60 6.77
CA GLY A 150 5.96 1.60 8.20
C GLY A 150 6.07 3.01 8.77
N GLY A 151 6.64 3.95 8.02
CA GLY A 151 6.69 5.37 8.39
C GLY A 151 5.31 5.98 8.51
N LEU A 152 4.42 5.72 7.56
CA LEU A 152 3.05 6.23 7.55
C LEU A 152 2.19 5.60 8.67
N ALA A 153 2.36 4.31 8.96
CA ALA A 153 1.73 3.64 10.10
C ALA A 153 2.15 4.29 11.44
N LEU A 154 3.45 4.51 11.65
CA LEU A 154 3.98 5.21 12.82
C LEU A 154 3.49 6.66 12.87
N TRP A 155 3.44 7.32 11.71
CA TRP A 155 2.96 8.68 11.58
C TRP A 155 1.52 8.76 12.08
N TYR A 156 0.59 7.96 11.54
CA TYR A 156 -0.82 7.92 11.96
C TYR A 156 -0.96 7.59 13.44
N ARG A 157 -0.23 6.58 13.94
CA ARG A 157 -0.23 6.21 15.35
C ARG A 157 0.10 7.40 16.25
N ASN A 158 1.12 8.17 15.90
CA ASN A 158 1.56 9.33 16.68
C ASN A 158 0.56 10.51 16.60
N ARG A 159 -0.37 10.54 15.62
CA ARG A 159 -1.40 11.59 15.50
C ARG A 159 -2.68 11.25 16.26
N ARG A 160 -2.81 10.04 16.82
CA ARG A 160 -3.98 9.61 17.61
C ARG A 160 -4.43 10.63 18.67
N PRO A 161 -3.54 11.17 19.54
CA PRO A 161 -3.98 12.10 20.58
C PRO A 161 -4.55 13.40 20.02
N ALA A 162 -3.89 13.98 19.02
CA ALA A 162 -4.33 15.22 18.38
C ALA A 162 -5.65 15.05 17.62
N VAL A 163 -5.83 13.91 16.93
CA VAL A 163 -7.09 13.58 16.27
C VAL A 163 -8.22 13.44 17.29
N ARG A 164 -8.00 12.71 18.40
CA ARG A 164 -9.01 12.57 19.46
C ARG A 164 -9.42 13.93 20.03
N GLN A 165 -8.46 14.81 20.29
CA GLN A 165 -8.73 16.15 20.79
C GLN A 165 -9.56 16.97 19.79
N ALA A 166 -9.16 16.99 18.52
CA ALA A 166 -9.88 17.73 17.49
C ALA A 166 -11.35 17.26 17.34
N LEU A 167 -11.58 15.95 17.41
CA LEU A 167 -12.92 15.39 17.34
C LEU A 167 -13.77 15.74 18.58
N ALA A 168 -13.19 15.67 19.78
CA ALA A 168 -13.85 16.10 21.01
C ALA A 168 -14.16 17.61 21.03
N ASP A 169 -13.27 18.44 20.47
CA ASP A 169 -13.51 19.88 20.33
C ASP A 169 -14.69 20.17 19.38
N ARG A 170 -14.79 19.43 18.27
CA ARG A 170 -15.92 19.53 17.33
C ARG A 170 -17.25 19.09 17.96
N GLU A 171 -17.24 18.01 18.74
CA GLU A 171 -18.43 17.52 19.45
C GLU A 171 -18.93 18.58 20.44
N ARG A 172 -18.03 19.15 21.24
CA ARG A 172 -18.37 20.24 22.19
C ARG A 172 -18.85 21.52 21.52
N ALA A 173 -18.39 21.81 20.31
CA ALA A 173 -18.80 22.98 19.54
C ALA A 173 -20.14 22.80 18.80
N THR A 174 -20.68 21.57 18.72
CA THR A 174 -21.95 21.31 18.05
C THR A 174 -23.11 21.59 19.02
N PRO A 175 -24.01 22.55 18.75
CA PRO A 175 -25.14 22.84 19.63
C PRO A 175 -26.06 21.63 19.77
N PRO A 176 -26.67 21.39 20.94
CA PRO A 176 -27.65 20.32 21.10
C PRO A 176 -28.81 20.51 20.11
N PRO A 177 -29.41 19.42 19.59
CA PRO A 177 -30.55 19.52 18.70
C PRO A 177 -31.69 20.28 19.41
N MET A 178 -32.20 21.33 18.76
CA MET A 178 -33.33 22.10 19.27
C MET A 178 -34.53 21.16 19.47
N PRO A 179 -35.27 21.27 20.59
CA PRO A 179 -36.47 20.48 20.81
C PRO A 179 -37.44 20.70 19.63
N ARG A 180 -37.89 19.62 19.02
CA ARG A 180 -39.01 19.69 18.07
C ARG A 180 -40.27 19.92 18.91
N GLY A 181 -40.75 21.16 18.90
CA GLY A 181 -42.06 21.52 19.44
C GLY A 181 -43.20 20.91 18.63
#